data_AF-A0A836WW06-F1
#
_entry.id   AF-A0A836WW06-F1
#
_cell.length_a   1.000
_cell.length_b   1.000
_cell.length_c   1.000
_cell.angle_alpha   90.00
_cell.angle_beta   90.00
_cell.angle_gamma   90.00
#
_symmetry.space_group_name_H-M   'P 1'
#
loop_
_entity.id
_entity.type
_entity.pdbx_description
1 polymer ?
#
loop_
_entity_poly.entity_id
_entity_poly.type
_entity_poly.pdbx_seq_one_letter_code
_entity_poly.pdbx_strand_id
1 'polypeptide(L)' 'KPPAIKEGETAELVIFNPTESWEVNEETILSKSKNTPLLGRKLRGKVKFTFYNGKIVYSDMSGVYCG' A
#
# COMPACT_ATOMS: atom_id res chain seq x y z
N LYS A 1 -0.86 -4.91 -23.33
CA LYS A 1 0.56 -4.99 -22.89
C LYS A 1 0.55 -5.33 -21.40
N PRO A 2 1.30 -6.34 -20.92
CA PRO A 2 1.37 -6.61 -19.49
C PRO A 2 2.03 -5.41 -18.78
N PRO A 3 1.69 -5.16 -17.50
CA PRO A 3 2.40 -4.17 -16.70
C PRO A 3 3.89 -4.53 -16.62
N ALA A 4 4.76 -3.54 -16.77
CA ALA A 4 6.20 -3.72 -16.75
C ALA A 4 6.86 -2.52 -16.06
N ILE A 5 7.90 -2.80 -15.27
CA ILE A 5 8.75 -1.76 -14.67
C ILE A 5 9.93 -1.55 -15.62
N LYS A 6 9.87 -0.48 -16.40
CA LYS A 6 10.89 -0.15 -17.41
C LYS A 6 10.96 1.37 -17.60
N GLU A 7 12.15 1.86 -17.91
CA GLU A 7 12.36 3.25 -18.31
C GLU A 7 11.45 3.65 -19.48
N GLY A 8 10.91 4.87 -19.41
CA GLY A 8 9.97 5.42 -20.39
C GLY A 8 8.51 4.97 -20.21
N GLU A 9 8.22 3.97 -19.38
CA GLU A 9 6.84 3.62 -19.02
C GLU A 9 6.33 4.53 -17.89
N THR A 10 5.02 4.77 -17.88
CA THR A 10 4.35 5.48 -16.79
C THR A 10 4.47 4.70 -15.48
N ALA A 11 4.77 5.39 -14.37
CA ALA A 11 4.87 4.73 -13.07
C ALA A 11 3.48 4.32 -12.56
N GLU A 12 3.20 3.02 -12.70
CA GLU A 12 1.96 2.34 -12.34
C GLU A 12 2.30 1.16 -11.43
N LEU A 13 2.68 1.44 -10.19
CA LEU A 13 3.30 0.47 -9.30
C LEU A 13 3.02 0.78 -7.82
N VAL A 14 3.30 -0.20 -6.97
CA VAL A 14 3.23 -0.08 -5.51
C VAL A 14 4.58 -0.36 -4.88
N ILE A 15 4.90 0.38 -3.81
CA ILE A 15 6.02 0.09 -2.92
C ILE A 15 5.43 -0.39 -1.60
N PHE A 16 5.89 -1.53 -1.09
CA PHE A 16 5.44 -2.08 0.18
C PHE A 16 6.62 -2.57 1.01
N ASN A 17 6.49 -2.50 2.34
CA ASN A 17 7.47 -3.04 3.28
C ASN A 17 7.09 -4.50 3.60
N PRO A 18 7.89 -5.51 3.20
CA PRO A 18 7.56 -6.93 3.39
C PRO A 18 7.75 -7.43 4.83
N THR A 19 8.43 -6.68 5.69
CA THR A 19 8.68 -7.06 7.09
C THR A 19 7.73 -6.38 8.06
N GLU A 20 7.09 -5.29 7.65
CA GLU A 20 6.15 -4.58 8.51
C GLU A 20 4.86 -5.36 8.71
N SER A 21 4.41 -5.40 9.96
CA SER A 21 3.13 -5.98 10.34
C SER A 21 2.16 -4.91 10.79
N TRP A 22 0.89 -5.07 10.43
CA TRP A 22 -0.19 -4.17 10.81
C TRP A 22 -1.47 -4.97 11.06
N GLU A 23 -2.40 -4.39 11.80
CA GLU A 23 -3.68 -5.01 12.12
C GLU A 23 -4.80 -4.42 11.26
N VAL A 24 -5.65 -5.28 10.73
CA VAL A 24 -6.88 -4.85 10.06
C VAL A 24 -7.92 -4.51 11.14
N ASN A 25 -8.11 -3.23 11.39
CA ASN A 25 -9.11 -2.69 12.30
C ASN A 25 -9.96 -1.61 11.62
N GLU A 26 -10.98 -1.10 12.31
CA GLU A 26 -11.92 -0.12 11.74
C GLU A 26 -11.25 1.17 11.24
N GLU A 27 -10.15 1.59 11.88
CA GLU A 27 -9.37 2.78 11.52
C GLU A 27 -8.54 2.56 10.25
N THR A 28 -7.99 1.36 10.07
CA THR A 28 -7.17 1.01 8.90
C THR A 28 -7.98 0.69 7.65
N ILE A 29 -9.26 0.33 7.80
CA ILE A 29 -10.16 0.07 6.67
C ILE A 29 -10.59 1.42 6.08
N LEU A 30 -10.23 1.71 4.83
CA LEU A 30 -10.61 2.97 4.17
C LEU A 30 -11.98 2.93 3.47
N SER A 31 -12.54 1.73 3.23
CA SER A 31 -13.85 1.60 2.60
C SER A 31 -14.97 2.07 3.53
N LYS A 32 -16.10 2.46 2.91
CA LYS A 32 -17.34 2.86 3.62
C LYS A 32 -17.91 1.71 4.47
N SER A 33 -17.83 0.47 3.98
CA SER A 33 -18.19 -0.72 4.74
C SER A 33 -16.97 -1.29 5.46
N LYS A 34 -17.18 -1.83 6.67
CA LYS A 34 -16.16 -2.51 7.48
C LYS A 34 -16.33 -4.04 7.50
N ASN A 35 -17.26 -4.58 6.71
CA ASN A 35 -17.53 -6.02 6.68
C ASN A 35 -16.45 -6.76 5.88
N THR A 36 -15.42 -7.24 6.57
CA THR A 36 -14.35 -8.05 5.99
C THR A 36 -14.00 -9.22 6.91
N PRO A 37 -13.76 -10.44 6.38
CA PRO A 37 -13.32 -11.59 7.19
C PRO A 37 -11.89 -11.42 7.75
N LEU A 38 -11.22 -10.33 7.38
CA LEU A 38 -9.90 -9.97 7.84
C LEU A 38 -9.92 -9.10 9.10
N LEU A 39 -11.07 -8.61 9.55
CA LEU A 39 -11.17 -7.75 10.74
C LEU A 39 -10.55 -8.44 11.97
N GLY A 40 -9.68 -7.73 12.69
CA GLY A 40 -8.90 -8.24 13.84
C GLY A 40 -7.67 -9.09 13.46
N ARG A 41 -7.38 -9.28 12.15
CA ARG A 41 -6.20 -10.05 11.73
C ARG A 41 -4.96 -9.17 11.62
N LYS A 42 -3.83 -9.73 12.06
CA LYS A 42 -2.50 -9.18 11.81
C LYS A 42 -1.98 -9.67 10.46
N LEU A 43 -1.62 -8.74 9.58
CA LEU A 43 -1.05 -9.01 8.26
C LEU A 43 0.43 -8.62 8.25
N ARG A 44 1.21 -9.28 7.38
CA ARG A 44 2.62 -8.96 7.11
C ARG A 44 2.73 -8.47 5.67
N GLY A 45 3.51 -7.41 5.48
CA GLY A 45 3.51 -6.65 4.24
C GLY A 45 2.56 -5.46 4.34
N LYS A 46 3.10 -4.24 4.30
CA LYS A 46 2.30 -3.02 4.31
C LYS A 46 2.66 -2.12 3.14
N VAL A 47 1.66 -1.71 2.35
CA VAL A 47 1.85 -0.75 1.27
C VAL A 47 2.28 0.59 1.85
N LYS A 48 3.32 1.18 1.25
CA LYS A 48 3.87 2.48 1.62
C LYS A 48 3.58 3.55 0.59
N PHE A 49 3.61 3.19 -0.69
CA PHE A 49 3.28 4.10 -1.77
C PHE A 49 2.49 3.39 -2.86
N THR A 50 1.52 4.11 -3.44
CA THR A 50 0.87 3.71 -4.69
C THR A 50 1.05 4.83 -5.70
N PHE A 51 1.60 4.48 -6.86
CA PHE A 51 1.75 5.37 -8.01
C PHE A 51 0.69 5.03 -9.05
N TYR A 52 -0.07 6.03 -9.47
CA TYR A 52 -1.07 5.94 -10.53
C TYR A 52 -0.83 7.09 -11.51
N ASN A 53 -0.63 6.77 -12.79
CA ASN A 53 -0.27 7.70 -13.84
C ASN A 53 0.89 8.63 -13.46
N GLY A 54 1.94 8.08 -12.84
CA GLY A 54 3.12 8.84 -12.44
C GLY A 54 2.95 9.71 -11.18
N LYS A 55 1.78 9.67 -10.52
CA LYS A 55 1.49 10.45 -9.32
C LYS A 55 1.35 9.55 -8.11
N ILE A 56 1.85 10.00 -6.95
CA ILE A 56 1.57 9.35 -5.66
C ILE A 56 0.11 9.62 -5.32
N VAL A 57 -0.70 8.56 -5.25
CA VAL A 57 -2.12 8.63 -4.88
C VAL A 57 -2.40 8.06 -3.50
N TYR A 58 -1.43 7.35 -2.92
CA TYR A 58 -1.46 6.87 -1.55
C TYR A 58 -0.04 6.89 -1.00
N SER A 59 0.11 7.31 0.25
CA SER A 59 1.35 7.28 0.99
C SER A 59 1.09 6.97 2.47
N ASP A 60 1.87 6.04 3.02
CA ASP A 60 1.99 5.79 4.46
C ASP A 60 3.44 5.99 4.88
N MET A 61 3.69 7.06 5.63
CA MET A 61 5.03 7.44 6.10
C MET A 61 5.44 6.74 7.41
N SER A 62 4.56 5.95 8.03
CA SER A 62 4.90 5.25 9.27
C SER A 62 6.08 4.30 9.04
N GLY A 63 7.08 4.35 9.92
CA GLY A 63 8.28 3.50 9.80
C GLY A 63 9.13 3.74 8.54
N VAL A 64 8.83 4.78 7.75
CA VAL A 64 9.68 5.25 6.65
C VAL A 64 10.62 6.31 7.21
N TYR A 65 11.91 6.02 7.19
CA TYR A 65 12.95 6.96 7.61
C TYR A 65 13.68 7.42 6.36
N CYS A 66 13.53 8.70 6.02
CA CYS A 66 14.47 9.35 5.11
C CYS A 66 15.70 9.69 5.94
N GLY A 67 16.83 9.06 5.61
CA GLY A 67 18.14 9.48 6.14
C GLY A 67 18.47 10.91 5.72
#